data_AF-G3GFC2-F1
#
_entry.id   AF-G3GFC2-F1
#
_cell.length_a   1.000
_cell.length_b   1.000
_cell.length_c   1.000
_cell.angle_alpha   90.00
_cell.angle_beta   90.00
_cell.angle_gamma   90.00
#
_symmetry.space_group_name_H-M   'P 1'
#
loop_
_entity.id
_entity.type
_entity.pdbx_description
1 polymer ?
#
loop_
_entity_poly.entity_id
_entity_poly.type
_entity_poly.pdbx_seq_one_letter_code
_entity_poly.pdbx_strand_id
1 'polypeptide(L)'
;MPTWGSLYFQNSSSFVMEQLIFFHDYTMVILIMIMVIVGYLLFNSCYKNYYNHMLSEGQELESIWTVLPALFLLLIAFPSLQLLYLMEEMEFPELTIKILGHQWYWSYEYSDMGLDSFESYMMSGSDVLLRLLEVDNSLIIPYNSVTRMIISSSDVIHSWTVPSLGVKMDAIPGRLNQI
;
A
#
# COMPACT_ATOMS: atom_id res chain seq x y z
N MET A 1 -7.55 -9.10 8.42
CA MET A 1 -7.40 -8.45 9.74
C MET A 1 -5.98 -8.69 10.26
N PRO A 2 -5.41 -7.75 11.02
CA PRO A 2 -4.08 -7.94 11.60
C PRO A 2 -4.11 -9.04 12.66
N THR A 3 -3.10 -9.90 12.66
CA THR A 3 -2.88 -10.90 13.71
C THR A 3 -1.77 -10.42 14.64
N TRP A 4 -1.84 -10.82 15.91
CA TRP A 4 -0.88 -10.35 16.90
C TRP A 4 0.53 -10.83 16.56
N GLY A 5 1.50 -9.91 16.52
CA GLY A 5 2.89 -10.21 16.17
C GLY A 5 3.14 -10.52 14.69
N SER A 6 2.20 -10.20 13.79
CA SER A 6 2.41 -10.40 12.34
C SER A 6 3.55 -9.52 11.81
N LEU A 7 4.51 -10.14 11.11
CA LEU A 7 5.60 -9.42 10.42
C LEU A 7 5.28 -9.11 8.95
N TYR A 8 4.35 -9.85 8.36
CA TYR A 8 3.99 -9.75 6.94
C TYR A 8 2.70 -8.95 6.75
N PHE A 9 2.38 -8.67 5.48
CA PHE A 9 1.07 -8.13 5.12
C PHE A 9 -0.07 -9.05 5.56
N GLN A 10 -1.26 -8.46 5.68
CA GLN A 10 -2.48 -9.26 5.81
C GLN A 10 -2.69 -10.09 4.54
N ASN A 11 -3.31 -11.26 4.67
CA ASN A 11 -3.70 -12.06 3.51
C ASN A 11 -4.51 -11.22 2.53
N SER A 12 -4.19 -11.34 1.24
CA SER A 12 -4.88 -10.62 0.17
C SER A 12 -6.34 -11.07 0.07
N SER A 13 -7.21 -10.11 -0.17
CA SER A 13 -8.63 -10.33 -0.50
C SER A 13 -9.01 -9.71 -1.85
N SER A 14 -8.02 -9.24 -2.62
CA SER A 14 -8.16 -8.75 -3.99
C SER A 14 -6.96 -9.20 -4.84
N PHE A 15 -7.15 -9.27 -6.16
CA PHE A 15 -6.07 -9.55 -7.12
C PHE A 15 -4.94 -8.51 -7.02
N VAL A 16 -5.29 -7.23 -6.91
CA VAL A 16 -4.34 -6.13 -6.78
C VAL A 16 -3.46 -6.30 -5.54
N MET A 17 -4.04 -6.65 -4.38
CA MET A 17 -3.26 -6.84 -3.15
C MET A 17 -2.30 -8.03 -3.26
N GLU A 18 -2.71 -9.10 -3.95
CA GLU A 18 -1.81 -10.23 -4.22
C GLU A 18 -0.60 -9.81 -5.07
N GLN A 19 -0.82 -9.03 -6.13
CA GLN A 19 0.28 -8.50 -6.94
C GLN A 19 1.18 -7.52 -6.16
N LEU A 20 0.60 -6.72 -5.25
CA LEU A 20 1.37 -5.85 -4.34
C LEU A 20 2.26 -6.67 -3.40
N ILE A 21 1.78 -7.79 -2.88
CA ILE A 21 2.59 -8.69 -2.03
C ILE A 21 3.75 -9.30 -2.86
N PHE A 22 3.48 -9.77 -4.08
CA PHE A 22 4.55 -10.29 -4.95
C PHE A 22 5.59 -9.22 -5.31
N PHE A 23 5.14 -8.01 -5.63
CA PHE A 23 6.04 -6.89 -5.90
C PHE A 23 6.88 -6.55 -4.68
N HIS A 24 6.27 -6.48 -3.50
CA HIS A 24 7.00 -6.27 -2.25
C HIS A 24 8.08 -7.33 -2.05
N ASP A 25 7.75 -8.62 -2.17
CA ASP A 25 8.72 -9.69 -1.95
C ASP A 25 9.87 -9.62 -2.96
N TYR A 26 9.57 -9.30 -4.23
CA TYR A 26 10.58 -9.03 -5.25
C TYR A 26 11.52 -7.88 -4.86
N THR A 27 10.96 -6.74 -4.42
CA THR A 27 11.79 -5.61 -3.97
C THR A 27 12.62 -5.93 -2.73
N MET A 28 12.05 -6.69 -1.78
CA MET A 28 12.76 -7.08 -0.55
C MET A 28 13.95 -7.99 -0.85
N VAL A 29 13.84 -8.91 -1.81
CA VAL A 29 15.00 -9.73 -2.25
C VAL A 29 16.14 -8.85 -2.77
N ILE A 30 15.82 -7.84 -3.59
CA ILE A 30 16.84 -6.91 -4.12
C ILE A 30 17.47 -6.09 -2.99
N LEU A 31 16.66 -5.56 -2.07
CA LEU A 31 17.14 -4.76 -0.94
C LEU A 31 18.02 -5.58 0.01
N ILE A 32 17.62 -6.81 0.34
CA ILE A 32 18.42 -7.71 1.18
C ILE A 32 19.76 -8.04 0.49
N MET A 33 19.74 -8.28 -0.82
CA MET A 33 20.98 -8.51 -1.58
C MET A 33 21.92 -7.30 -1.51
N ILE A 34 21.41 -6.07 -1.71
CA ILE A 34 22.20 -4.84 -1.57
C ILE A 34 22.76 -4.72 -0.14
N MET A 35 21.93 -4.95 0.87
CA MET A 35 22.34 -4.89 2.27
C MET A 35 23.44 -5.89 2.61
N VAL A 36 23.38 -7.11 2.08
CA VAL A 36 24.42 -8.13 2.28
C VAL A 36 25.72 -7.73 1.58
N ILE A 37 25.66 -7.21 0.34
CA ILE A 37 26.86 -6.75 -0.40
C ILE A 37 27.54 -5.61 0.34
N VAL A 38 26.78 -4.57 0.71
CA VAL A 38 27.31 -3.41 1.44
C VAL A 38 27.83 -3.83 2.82
N GLY A 39 27.06 -4.64 3.55
CA GLY A 39 27.46 -5.16 4.85
C GLY A 39 28.76 -5.97 4.78
N TYR A 40 28.93 -6.78 3.73
CA TYR A 40 30.18 -7.53 3.50
C TYR A 40 31.37 -6.60 3.20
N LEU A 41 31.18 -5.56 2.37
CA LEU A 41 32.24 -4.59 2.07
C LEU A 41 32.70 -3.83 3.33
N LEU A 42 31.74 -3.36 4.15
CA LEU A 42 32.02 -2.67 5.41
C LEU A 42 32.64 -3.60 6.45
N PHE A 43 32.18 -4.84 6.55
CA PHE A 43 32.77 -5.82 7.46
C PHE A 43 34.24 -6.09 7.08
N ASN A 44 34.53 -6.24 5.80
CA ASN A 44 35.90 -6.45 5.33
C ASN A 44 36.82 -5.24 5.55
N SER A 45 36.31 -4.02 5.37
CA SER A 45 37.12 -2.81 5.61
C SER A 45 37.48 -2.65 7.09
N CYS A 46 36.57 -3.03 8.00
CA CYS A 46 36.85 -3.05 9.44
C CYS A 46 37.78 -4.19 9.86
N TYR A 47 37.68 -5.36 9.23
CA TYR A 47 38.47 -6.54 9.61
C TYR A 47 39.90 -6.53 9.06
N LYS A 48 40.12 -5.97 7.87
CA LYS A 48 41.43 -5.97 7.20
C LYS A 48 42.31 -4.82 7.70
N ASN A 49 43.52 -5.15 8.16
CA ASN A 49 44.52 -4.17 8.61
C ASN A 49 45.46 -3.66 7.50
N TYR A 50 45.08 -3.81 6.22
CA TYR A 50 45.87 -3.32 5.10
C TYR A 50 45.33 -1.98 4.62
N TYR A 51 46.17 -0.95 4.61
CA TYR A 51 45.81 0.39 4.14
C TYR A 51 46.70 0.79 2.97
N ASN A 52 46.09 1.45 1.98
CA ASN A 52 46.82 2.14 0.91
C ASN A 52 46.41 3.61 0.93
N HIS A 53 47.31 4.48 1.37
CA HIS A 53 47.07 5.93 1.44
C HIS A 53 47.36 6.68 0.14
N MET A 54 47.96 6.01 -0.85
CA MET A 54 48.40 6.65 -2.10
C MET A 54 47.30 6.65 -3.19
N LEU A 55 46.17 5.98 -2.95
CA LEU A 55 45.04 5.94 -3.89
C LEU A 55 44.18 7.20 -3.73
N SER A 56 44.31 8.14 -4.66
CA SER A 56 43.54 9.40 -4.67
C SER A 56 42.38 9.41 -5.68
N GLU A 57 42.42 8.57 -6.71
CA GLU A 57 41.46 8.54 -7.81
C GLU A 57 41.04 7.10 -8.14
N GLY A 58 39.79 6.94 -8.57
CA GLY A 58 39.18 5.64 -8.82
C GLY A 58 38.02 5.70 -9.81
N GLN A 59 38.21 6.35 -10.97
CA GLN A 59 37.16 6.55 -11.97
C GLN A 59 36.42 5.26 -12.37
N GLU A 60 37.16 4.14 -12.46
CA GLU A 60 36.57 2.83 -12.79
C GLU A 60 35.69 2.28 -11.65
N LEU A 61 36.02 2.57 -10.38
CA LEU A 61 35.16 2.21 -9.25
C LEU A 61 33.91 3.10 -9.21
N GLU A 62 34.09 4.38 -9.51
CA GLU A 62 33.00 5.34 -9.63
C GLU A 62 31.98 4.93 -10.69
N SER A 63 32.45 4.53 -11.87
CA SER A 63 31.58 4.06 -12.94
C SER A 63 30.78 2.83 -12.50
N ILE A 64 31.42 1.87 -11.82
CA ILE A 64 30.76 0.66 -11.32
C ILE A 64 29.68 1.00 -10.30
N TRP A 65 29.99 1.78 -9.26
CA TRP A 65 29.00 2.09 -8.21
C TRP A 65 27.92 3.08 -8.65
N THR A 66 28.05 3.72 -9.81
CA THR A 66 26.98 4.53 -10.40
C THR A 66 26.07 3.69 -11.29
N VAL A 67 26.64 2.84 -12.15
CA VAL A 67 25.86 2.01 -13.08
C VAL A 67 25.10 0.90 -12.34
N LEU A 68 25.71 0.28 -11.34
CA LEU A 68 25.13 -0.87 -10.65
C LEU A 68 23.86 -0.52 -9.86
N PRO A 69 23.80 0.55 -9.05
CA PRO A 69 22.55 0.99 -8.42
C PRO A 69 21.49 1.45 -9.42
N ALA A 70 21.90 2.10 -10.52
CA ALA A 70 20.97 2.48 -11.58
C ALA A 70 20.28 1.24 -12.20
N LEU A 71 21.02 0.15 -12.40
CA LEU A 71 20.45 -1.12 -12.85
C LEU A 71 19.45 -1.70 -11.84
N PHE A 72 19.75 -1.70 -10.54
CA PHE A 72 18.80 -2.16 -9.51
C PHE A 72 17.52 -1.32 -9.47
N LEU A 73 17.64 0.00 -9.63
CA LEU A 73 16.46 0.86 -9.71
C LEU A 73 15.59 0.53 -10.94
N LEU A 74 16.20 0.27 -12.09
CA LEU A 74 15.46 -0.16 -13.28
C LEU A 74 14.73 -1.48 -13.06
N LEU A 75 15.39 -2.46 -12.43
CA LEU A 75 14.78 -3.76 -12.10
C LEU A 75 13.57 -3.61 -11.18
N ILE A 76 13.59 -2.68 -10.23
CA ILE A 76 12.43 -2.38 -9.36
C ILE A 76 11.36 -1.59 -10.13
N ALA A 77 11.77 -0.63 -10.96
CA ALA A 77 10.85 0.29 -11.63
C ALA A 77 9.93 -0.42 -12.64
N PHE A 78 10.43 -1.38 -13.42
CA PHE A 78 9.61 -2.08 -14.42
C PHE A 78 8.37 -2.79 -13.85
N PRO A 79 8.49 -3.72 -12.87
CA PRO A 79 7.32 -4.35 -12.27
C PRO A 79 6.45 -3.35 -11.49
N SER A 80 7.06 -2.32 -10.89
CA SER A 80 6.32 -1.25 -10.20
C SER A 80 5.38 -0.49 -11.15
N LEU A 81 5.88 -0.09 -12.32
CA LEU A 81 5.09 0.63 -13.31
C LEU A 81 4.01 -0.27 -13.93
N GLN A 82 4.31 -1.53 -14.20
CA GLN A 82 3.30 -2.47 -14.69
C GLN A 82 2.15 -2.62 -13.69
N LEU A 83 2.48 -2.76 -12.39
CA LEU A 83 1.47 -2.85 -11.33
C LEU A 83 0.66 -1.55 -11.20
N LEU A 84 1.30 -0.39 -11.32
CA LEU A 84 0.61 0.90 -11.30
C LEU A 84 -0.48 0.97 -12.39
N TYR A 85 -0.15 0.59 -13.62
CA TYR A 85 -1.14 0.59 -14.70
C TYR A 85 -2.26 -0.44 -14.48
N LEU A 86 -1.95 -1.62 -13.94
CA LEU A 86 -2.96 -2.62 -13.57
C LEU A 86 -3.93 -2.10 -12.51
N MET A 87 -3.48 -1.22 -11.60
CA MET A 87 -4.33 -0.61 -10.57
C MET A 87 -5.21 0.51 -11.11
N GLU A 88 -4.75 1.24 -12.14
CA GLU A 88 -5.51 2.34 -12.74
C GLU A 88 -6.49 1.88 -13.84
N GLU A 89 -6.35 0.64 -14.33
CA GLU A 89 -7.22 0.10 -15.37
C GLU A 89 -8.62 -0.17 -14.80
N MET A 90 -9.53 0.77 -15.05
CA MET A 90 -10.93 0.68 -14.62
C MET A 90 -11.71 -0.25 -15.56
N GLU A 91 -12.06 -1.43 -15.08
CA GLU A 91 -13.10 -2.25 -15.71
C GLU A 91 -14.49 -1.57 -15.56
N PHE A 92 -15.48 -2.03 -16.33
CA PHE A 92 -16.87 -1.58 -16.19
C PHE A 92 -17.41 -2.03 -14.83
N PRO A 93 -17.63 -1.12 -13.86
CA PRO A 93 -18.08 -1.53 -12.53
C PRO A 93 -19.54 -1.94 -12.55
N GLU A 94 -19.87 -2.95 -11.76
CA GLU A 94 -21.24 -3.44 -11.58
C GLU A 94 -22.00 -2.67 -10.49
N LEU A 95 -21.27 -2.05 -9.56
CA LEU A 95 -21.82 -1.27 -8.45
C LEU A 95 -20.95 -0.05 -8.16
N THR A 96 -21.58 1.10 -7.96
CA THR A 96 -20.95 2.32 -7.48
C THR A 96 -21.37 2.61 -6.04
N ILE A 97 -20.39 2.83 -5.17
CA ILE A 97 -20.57 3.18 -3.76
C ILE A 97 -19.91 4.53 -3.52
N LYS A 98 -20.63 5.47 -2.94
CA LYS A 98 -20.07 6.73 -2.49
C LYS A 98 -19.77 6.66 -0.99
N ILE A 99 -18.58 7.13 -0.63
CA ILE A 99 -18.02 7.09 0.71
C ILE A 99 -17.71 8.53 1.12
N LEU A 100 -18.29 8.99 2.22
CA LEU A 100 -18.05 10.30 2.78
C LEU A 100 -17.46 10.19 4.19
N GLY A 101 -16.30 10.80 4.39
CA GLY A 101 -15.66 10.93 5.71
C GLY A 101 -16.18 12.16 6.46
N HIS A 102 -16.48 11.96 7.75
CA HIS A 102 -16.90 12.99 8.71
C HIS A 102 -16.10 12.86 10.01
N GLN A 103 -16.09 13.88 10.85
CA GLN A 103 -15.55 13.83 12.22
C GLN A 103 -16.56 13.18 13.18
N TRP A 104 -16.37 11.95 13.70
CA TRP A 104 -15.38 10.90 13.39
C TRP A 104 -16.12 9.60 13.03
N TYR A 105 -16.63 9.54 11.80
CA TYR A 105 -17.39 8.40 11.29
C TYR A 105 -17.41 8.42 9.75
N TRP A 106 -17.92 7.36 9.15
CA TRP A 106 -18.09 7.26 7.70
C TRP A 106 -19.57 7.16 7.36
N SER A 107 -20.00 7.75 6.25
CA SER A 107 -21.31 7.49 5.67
C SER A 107 -21.18 6.89 4.28
N TYR A 108 -22.03 5.92 3.98
CA TYR A 108 -22.02 5.16 2.74
C TYR A 108 -23.34 5.32 1.99
N GLU A 109 -23.27 5.43 0.67
CA GLU A 109 -24.42 5.60 -0.21
C GLU A 109 -24.27 4.68 -1.43
N TYR A 110 -25.24 3.79 -1.65
CA TYR A 110 -25.31 2.93 -2.84
C TYR A 110 -26.05 3.67 -3.95
N SER A 111 -25.32 4.46 -4.74
CA SER A 111 -25.90 5.38 -5.73
C SER A 111 -26.79 4.67 -6.76
N ASP A 112 -26.42 3.44 -7.13
CA ASP A 112 -27.07 2.72 -8.23
C ASP A 112 -28.35 2.00 -7.79
N MET A 113 -28.51 1.74 -6.49
CA MET A 113 -29.66 1.02 -5.94
C MET A 113 -30.75 1.95 -5.39
N GLY A 114 -30.48 3.25 -5.30
CA GLY A 114 -31.41 4.22 -4.70
C GLY A 114 -31.72 3.95 -3.23
N LEU A 115 -30.80 3.27 -2.52
CA LEU A 115 -30.90 3.05 -1.08
C LEU A 115 -30.52 4.32 -0.32
N ASP A 116 -31.17 4.54 0.82
CA ASP A 116 -30.79 5.62 1.72
C ASP A 116 -29.34 5.45 2.19
N SER A 117 -28.64 6.57 2.34
CA SER A 117 -27.30 6.58 2.94
C SER A 117 -27.37 6.18 4.41
N PHE A 118 -26.39 5.41 4.87
CA PHE A 118 -26.28 5.04 6.28
C PHE A 118 -24.95 5.51 6.87
N GLU A 119 -24.94 5.72 8.18
CA GLU A 119 -23.76 6.12 8.96
C GLU A 119 -23.14 4.89 9.62
N SER A 120 -21.81 4.89 9.75
CA SER A 120 -21.00 3.82 10.31
C SER A 120 -20.10 4.39 11.40
N TYR A 121 -20.46 4.12 12.65
CA TYR A 121 -19.74 4.54 13.84
C TYR A 121 -19.00 3.36 14.45
N MET A 122 -17.85 3.66 15.06
CA MET A 122 -17.12 2.69 15.86
C MET A 122 -17.95 2.28 17.08
N MET A 123 -18.12 0.97 17.28
CA MET A 123 -18.79 0.47 18.49
C MET A 123 -17.88 0.63 19.71
N SER A 124 -18.47 1.02 20.84
CA SER A 124 -17.81 1.07 22.14
C SER A 124 -18.56 0.21 23.15
N GLY A 125 -17.86 -0.65 23.89
CA GLY A 125 -18.47 -1.47 24.94
C GLY A 125 -17.61 -2.65 25.36
N SER A 126 -18.01 -3.33 26.45
CA SER A 126 -17.41 -4.59 26.89
C SER A 126 -17.64 -5.75 25.93
N ASP A 127 -18.71 -5.66 25.13
CA ASP A 127 -19.21 -6.78 24.33
C ASP A 127 -18.65 -6.77 22.89
N VAL A 128 -17.77 -5.83 22.58
CA VAL A 128 -17.07 -5.71 21.30
C VAL A 128 -15.99 -6.79 21.20
N LEU A 129 -16.05 -7.65 20.18
CA LEU A 129 -15.03 -8.70 19.99
C LEU A 129 -13.71 -8.10 19.54
N LEU A 130 -13.77 -7.11 18.63
CA LEU A 130 -12.61 -6.42 18.05
C LEU A 130 -12.58 -4.95 18.43
N ARG A 131 -11.85 -4.66 19.52
CA ARG A 131 -11.67 -3.30 20.04
C ARG A 131 -11.12 -2.35 18.96
N LEU A 132 -11.81 -1.24 18.72
CA LEU A 132 -11.49 -0.18 17.73
C LEU A 132 -11.62 -0.57 16.25
N LEU A 133 -12.17 -1.74 15.92
CA LEU A 133 -12.37 -2.16 14.53
C LEU A 133 -13.83 -2.43 14.18
N GLU A 134 -14.64 -2.82 15.17
CA GLU A 134 -16.07 -3.03 14.95
C GLU A 134 -16.82 -1.71 14.77
N VAL A 135 -17.75 -1.75 13.83
CA VAL A 135 -18.69 -0.68 13.53
C VAL A 135 -20.12 -1.18 13.69
N ASP A 136 -21.03 -0.27 13.98
CA ASP A 136 -22.46 -0.57 14.09
C ASP A 136 -23.07 -1.05 12.76
N ASN A 137 -22.81 -0.33 11.68
CA ASN A 137 -23.25 -0.63 10.33
C ASN A 137 -22.03 -0.88 9.44
N SER A 138 -21.91 -2.13 8.97
CA SER A 138 -20.83 -2.53 8.06
C SER A 138 -21.18 -2.24 6.61
N LEU A 139 -20.18 -1.86 5.82
CA LEU A 139 -20.33 -1.76 4.37
C LEU A 139 -20.46 -3.16 3.76
N ILE A 140 -21.52 -3.39 3.00
CA ILE A 140 -21.81 -4.67 2.35
C ILE A 140 -21.44 -4.55 0.87
N ILE A 141 -20.56 -5.42 0.41
CA ILE A 141 -20.08 -5.44 -0.98
C ILE A 141 -20.33 -6.85 -1.55
N PRO A 142 -20.87 -6.99 -2.78
CA PRO A 142 -21.04 -8.30 -3.38
C PRO A 142 -19.69 -8.96 -3.64
N TYR A 143 -19.56 -10.23 -3.25
CA TYR A 143 -18.35 -10.99 -3.52
C TYR A 143 -18.14 -11.18 -5.04
N ASN A 144 -16.90 -11.08 -5.49
CA ASN A 144 -16.48 -11.28 -6.88
C ASN A 144 -17.22 -10.37 -7.89
N SER A 145 -17.47 -9.12 -7.50
CA SER A 145 -18.00 -8.06 -8.37
C SER A 145 -17.03 -6.89 -8.41
N VAL A 146 -16.90 -6.24 -9.58
CA VAL A 146 -16.11 -5.02 -9.71
C VAL A 146 -16.93 -3.87 -9.15
N THR A 147 -16.47 -3.28 -8.04
CA THR A 147 -17.15 -2.16 -7.39
C THR A 147 -16.31 -0.90 -7.50
N ARG A 148 -16.92 0.18 -7.97
CA ARG A 148 -16.31 1.51 -8.00
C ARG A 148 -16.61 2.22 -6.70
N MET A 149 -15.60 2.77 -6.05
CA MET A 149 -15.76 3.58 -4.85
C MET A 149 -15.45 5.05 -5.16
N ILE A 150 -16.38 5.94 -4.83
CA ILE A 150 -16.21 7.39 -4.95
C ILE A 150 -16.04 7.95 -3.55
N ILE A 151 -14.84 8.43 -3.24
CA ILE A 151 -14.41 8.81 -1.89
C ILE A 151 -14.24 10.32 -1.81
N SER A 152 -14.84 10.93 -0.79
CA SER A 152 -14.78 12.36 -0.52
C SER A 152 -15.00 12.63 0.98
N SER A 153 -14.97 13.90 1.39
CA SER A 153 -15.30 14.30 2.76
C SER A 153 -16.23 15.51 2.79
N SER A 154 -17.04 15.59 3.85
CA SER A 154 -17.90 16.72 4.16
C SER A 154 -17.21 17.84 4.96
N ASP A 155 -16.07 17.55 5.61
CA ASP A 155 -15.46 18.44 6.59
C ASP A 155 -13.94 18.64 6.40
N VAL A 156 -13.11 17.70 6.85
CA VAL A 156 -11.65 17.75 6.84
C VAL A 156 -11.07 16.59 6.04
N ILE A 157 -9.76 16.53 5.89
CA ILE A 157 -9.13 15.42 5.19
C ILE A 157 -9.23 14.15 6.04
N HIS A 158 -9.71 13.06 5.43
CA HIS A 158 -9.62 11.70 5.95
C HIS A 158 -8.95 10.79 4.91
N SER A 159 -8.79 9.51 5.23
CA SER A 159 -8.28 8.51 4.28
C SER A 159 -9.02 7.20 4.52
N TRP A 160 -9.70 6.71 3.48
CA TRP A 160 -10.44 5.45 3.54
C TRP A 160 -9.52 4.31 3.12
N THR A 161 -9.42 3.27 3.94
CA THR A 161 -8.49 2.17 3.68
C THR A 161 -9.02 0.81 4.13
N VAL A 162 -8.76 -0.20 3.31
CA VAL A 162 -8.96 -1.62 3.65
C VAL A 162 -7.69 -2.37 3.22
N PRO A 163 -6.75 -2.63 4.16
CA PRO A 163 -5.43 -3.16 3.80
C PRO A 163 -5.44 -4.50 3.07
N SER A 164 -6.35 -5.43 3.40
CA SER A 164 -6.42 -6.73 2.72
C SER A 164 -6.88 -6.62 1.26
N LEU A 165 -7.62 -5.56 0.91
CA LEU A 165 -7.99 -5.24 -0.48
C LEU A 165 -6.91 -4.44 -1.21
N GLY A 166 -5.86 -3.98 -0.52
CA GLY A 166 -4.84 -3.11 -1.11
C GLY A 166 -5.36 -1.71 -1.43
N VAL A 167 -6.46 -1.29 -0.82
CA VAL A 167 -7.12 -0.01 -1.11
C VAL A 167 -6.78 1.02 -0.04
N LYS A 168 -6.33 2.19 -0.49
CA LYS A 168 -6.21 3.39 0.31
C LYS A 168 -6.41 4.61 -0.57
N MET A 169 -7.37 5.46 -0.23
CA MET A 169 -7.64 6.69 -0.96
C MET A 169 -8.03 7.82 -0.03
N ASP A 170 -7.51 9.00 -0.29
CA ASP A 170 -7.79 10.17 0.53
C ASP A 170 -9.21 10.70 0.25
N ALA A 171 -9.91 11.03 1.33
CA ALA A 171 -11.20 11.71 1.32
C ALA A 171 -10.96 13.20 1.52
N ILE A 172 -11.03 13.97 0.44
CA ILE A 172 -10.69 15.40 0.42
C ILE A 172 -11.96 16.21 0.19
N PRO A 173 -12.28 17.19 1.05
CA PRO A 173 -13.43 18.07 0.86
C PRO A 173 -13.41 18.75 -0.50
N GLY A 174 -14.53 18.70 -1.23
CA GLY A 174 -14.66 19.31 -2.55
C GLY A 174 -13.99 18.55 -3.71
N ARG A 175 -13.42 17.36 -3.45
CA ARG A 175 -12.86 16.47 -4.50
C ARG A 175 -13.52 15.10 -4.44
N LEU A 176 -13.84 14.55 -5.61
CA LEU A 176 -14.31 13.17 -5.76
C LEU A 176 -13.15 12.32 -6.26
N ASN A 177 -12.66 11.45 -5.40
CA ASN A 177 -11.62 10.49 -5.73
C ASN A 177 -12.25 9.16 -6.08
N GLN A 178 -11.69 8.46 -7.07
CA GLN A 178 -12.22 7.17 -7.54
C GLN A 178 -11.17 6.09 -7.34
N ILE A 179 -11.63 4.91 -6.93
CA ILE A 179 -10.89 3.65 -6.91
C ILE A 179 -11.81 2.48 -7.27
#